data_AF-A0A662KZ72-F1
#
_entry.id   AF-A0A662KZ72-F1
#
_cell.length_a   1.000
_cell.length_b   1.000
_cell.length_c   1.000
_cell.angle_alpha   90.00
_cell.angle_beta   90.00
_cell.angle_gamma   90.00
#
_symmetry.space_group_name_H-M   'P 1'
#
loop_
_entity.id
_entity.type
_entity.pdbx_description
1 polymer ?
#
loop_
_entity_poly.entity_id
_entity_poly.type
_entity_poly.pdbx_seq_one_letter_code
_entity_poly.pdbx_strand_id
1 'polypeptide(L)' 'MAYKTINVSPETYEKLLLYKHAGMSFDDVINKMMNLMPEEEFYRYVLEEHRRRMRKIRGGEIIS' A
#
# COMPACT_ATOMS: atom_id res chain seq x y z
N MET A 1 -9.05 21.15 11.70
CA MET A 1 -8.19 20.43 10.74
C MET A 1 -8.88 20.44 9.39
N ALA A 2 -8.17 20.72 8.30
CA ALA A 2 -8.73 20.64 6.96
C ALA A 2 -8.60 19.20 6.47
N TYR A 3 -9.73 18.49 6.37
CA TYR A 3 -9.74 17.13 5.85
C TYR A 3 -9.47 17.14 4.34
N LYS A 4 -8.77 16.10 3.88
CA LYS A 4 -8.58 15.81 2.46
C LYS A 4 -9.32 14.53 2.14
N THR A 5 -9.94 14.48 0.97
CA THR A 5 -10.62 13.27 0.49
C THR A 5 -9.65 12.46 -0.37
N ILE A 6 -9.57 11.17 -0.09
CA ILE A 6 -8.87 10.20 -0.93
C ILE A 6 -9.89 9.19 -1.47
N ASN A 7 -9.84 8.94 -2.76
CA ASN A 7 -10.66 7.90 -3.37
C ASN A 7 -9.95 6.56 -3.22
N VAL A 8 -10.68 5.54 -2.77
CA VAL A 8 -10.19 4.17 -2.64
C VAL A 8 -11.11 3.21 -3.38
N SER A 9 -10.60 2.06 -3.82
CA SER A 9 -11.46 1.03 -4.41
C SER A 9 -12.42 0.45 -3.35
N PRO A 10 -13.59 -0.09 -3.76
CA PRO A 10 -14.50 -0.76 -2.84
C PRO A 10 -13.81 -1.87 -2.04
N GLU A 11 -12.98 -2.68 -2.70
CA GLU A 11 -12.20 -3.75 -2.05
C GLU A 11 -11.23 -3.20 -0.98
N THR A 12 -10.59 -2.06 -1.25
CA THR A 12 -9.70 -1.42 -0.26
C THR A 12 -10.50 -0.92 0.94
N TYR A 13 -11.67 -0.32 0.68
CA TYR A 13 -12.55 0.16 1.73
C TYR A 13 -13.05 -0.97 2.64
N GLU A 14 -13.45 -2.11 2.05
CA GLU A 14 -13.85 -3.31 2.80
C GLU A 14 -12.71 -3.82 3.69
N LYS A 15 -11.48 -3.87 3.18
CA LYS A 15 -10.30 -4.23 4.00
C LYS A 15 -10.12 -3.25 5.16
N LEU A 16 -10.20 -1.95 4.91
CA LEU A 16 -10.07 -0.93 5.96
C LEU A 16 -11.13 -1.08 7.07
N LEU A 17 -12.36 -1.49 6.72
CA LEU A 17 -13.41 -1.78 7.70
C LEU A 17 -13.02 -2.92 8.65
N LEU A 18 -12.35 -3.96 8.16
CA LEU A 18 -11.91 -5.10 8.99
C LEU A 18 -10.86 -4.70 10.03
N TYR A 19 -10.00 -3.74 9.71
CA TYR A 19 -8.97 -3.24 10.62
C TYR A 19 -9.48 -2.19 11.61
N LYS A 20 -10.66 -1.61 11.36
CA LYS A 20 -11.25 -0.57 12.20
C LYS A 20 -11.90 -1.20 13.43
N HIS A 21 -11.21 -1.17 14.57
CA HIS A 21 -11.77 -1.57 15.86
C HIS A 21 -12.38 -0.40 16.62
N ALA A 22 -13.16 -0.69 17.66
CA ALA A 22 -13.99 0.29 18.37
C ALA A 22 -13.23 1.58 18.73
N GLY A 23 -13.77 2.72 18.28
CA GLY A 23 -13.23 4.06 18.52
C GLY A 23 -12.16 4.54 17.52
N MET A 24 -11.64 3.67 16.65
CA MET A 24 -10.61 4.07 15.66
C MET A 24 -11.22 4.79 14.45
N SER A 25 -10.59 5.86 14.02
CA SER A 25 -10.79 6.47 12.70
C SER A 25 -10.05 5.68 11.60
N PHE A 26 -10.36 5.95 10.33
CA PHE A 26 -9.56 5.38 9.24
C PHE A 26 -8.15 5.96 9.22
N ASP A 27 -7.99 7.21 9.64
CA ASP A 27 -6.67 7.83 9.82
C ASP A 27 -5.84 7.05 10.84
N ASP A 28 -6.43 6.62 11.97
CA ASP A 28 -5.71 5.82 12.97
C ASP A 28 -5.23 4.48 12.41
N VAL A 29 -6.07 3.82 11.62
CA VAL A 29 -5.72 2.55 10.95
C VAL A 29 -4.56 2.76 9.97
N ILE A 30 -4.69 3.75 9.08
CA ILE A 30 -3.69 4.03 8.04
C ILE A 30 -2.37 4.48 8.69
N ASN A 31 -2.42 5.38 9.67
CA ASN A 31 -1.24 5.82 10.42
C ASN A 31 -0.55 4.65 11.13
N LYS A 32 -1.32 3.74 11.74
CA LYS A 32 -0.75 2.55 12.37
C LYS A 32 -0.06 1.65 11.35
N MET A 33 -0.64 1.48 10.17
CA MET A 33 -0.01 0.71 9.08
C MET A 33 1.26 1.38 8.57
N MET A 34 1.25 2.70 8.36
CA MET A 34 2.43 3.46 7.91
C MET A 34 3.56 3.41 8.95
N ASN A 35 3.24 3.40 10.24
CA ASN A 35 4.25 3.27 11.30
C ASN A 35 4.92 1.89 11.33
N LEU A 36 4.29 0.84 10.79
CA LEU A 36 4.89 -0.50 10.72
C LEU A 36 5.90 -0.62 9.57
N MET A 37 5.81 0.23 8.55
CA MET A 37 6.71 0.24 7.41
C MET A 37 7.10 1.68 7.08
N PRO A 38 8.24 2.16 7.62
CA PRO A 38 8.75 3.50 7.33
C PRO A 38 8.86 3.76 5.82
N GLU A 39 8.74 5.03 5.43
CA GLU A 39 8.73 5.45 4.03
C GLU A 39 9.97 4.95 3.27
N GLU A 40 11.16 5.02 3.89
CA GLU A 40 12.39 4.57 3.23
C GLU A 40 12.41 3.05 2.99
N GLU A 41 11.74 2.27 3.84
CA GLU A 41 11.60 0.82 3.65
C GLU A 41 10.57 0.51 2.56
N PHE A 42 9.43 1.20 2.58
CA PHE A 42 8.43 1.07 1.54
C PHE A 42 9.00 1.41 0.15
N TYR A 43 9.76 2.51 0.06
CA TYR A 43 10.37 2.93 -1.20
C TYR A 43 11.38 1.90 -1.73
N ARG A 44 12.22 1.36 -0.84
CA ARG A 44 13.17 0.28 -1.19
C ARG A 44 12.44 -0.95 -1.72
N TYR A 45 11.37 -1.38 -1.05
CA TYR A 45 10.54 -2.49 -1.49
C TYR A 45 9.96 -2.26 -2.90
N VAL A 46 9.39 -1.08 -3.16
CA VAL A 46 8.83 -0.74 -4.48
C VAL A 46 9.91 -0.77 -5.57
N LEU A 47 11.10 -0.22 -5.29
CA LEU A 47 12.21 -0.23 -6.24
C LEU A 47 12.71 -1.64 -6.55
N GLU A 48 12.80 -2.50 -5.54
CA GLU A 48 13.22 -3.89 -5.72
C GLU A 48 12.22 -4.67 -6.57
N GLU A 49 10.93 -4.54 -6.28
CA GLU A 49 9.87 -5.18 -7.06
C GLU A 49 9.86 -4.68 -8.51
N HIS A 50 10.06 -3.38 -8.73
CA HIS A 50 10.19 -2.83 -10.07
C HIS A 50 11.39 -3.44 -10.82
N ARG A 51 12.58 -3.48 -10.18
CA ARG A 51 13.78 -4.11 -10.77
C ARG A 51 13.54 -5.59 -11.08
N ARG A 52 12.84 -6.30 -10.20
CA ARG A 52 12.50 -7.72 -10.37
C ARG A 52 11.62 -7.94 -11.61
N ARG A 53 10.57 -7.14 -11.77
CA ARG A 53 9.70 -7.15 -12.96
C ARG A 53 10.49 -6.85 -14.23
N MET A 54 11.36 -5.84 -14.21
CA MET A 54 12.19 -5.46 -15.36
C MET A 54 13.19 -6.56 -15.75
N ARG A 55 13.75 -7.30 -14.78
CA ARG A 55 14.61 -8.45 -15.07
C ARG A 55 13.84 -9.57 -15.76
N LYS A 56 12.61 -9.89 -15.31
CA LYS A 56 11.75 -10.89 -15.97
C LYS A 56 11.41 -10.52 -17.41
N ILE A 57 11.08 -9.25 -17.65
CA ILE A 57 10.83 -8.73 -19.00
C ILE A 57 12.09 -8.85 -19.88
N ARG A 58 13.25 -8.38 -19.39
CA ARG A 58 14.52 -8.44 -20.13
C ARG A 58 15.03 -9.86 -20.35
N GLY A 59 14.69 -10.79 -19.46
CA GLY A 59 15.02 -12.21 -19.55
C GLY A 59 14.10 -13.03 -20.47
N GLY A 60 13.09 -12.39 -21.09
CA GLY A 60 12.16 -13.06 -22.01
C GLY A 60 11.08 -13.90 -21.32
N GLU A 61 10.92 -13.83 -19.99
CA GLU A 61 9.94 -14.62 -19.24
C GLU A 61 8.50 -14.08 -19.35
N ILE A 62 8.28 -12.96 -20.05
CA ILE A 62 6.95 -12.43 -20.36
C ILE A 62 6.75 -12.44 -21.88
N ILE A 63 6.74 -13.65 -22.46
CA ILE A 63 6.02 -13.94 -23.70
C ILE A 63 5.29 -15.27 -23.47
N SER A 64 4.04 -15.17 -22.99
CA SER A 64 2.96 -16.14 -23.18
C SER A 64 1.65 -15.46 -22.83
#